data_AF-A0AA40FEM6-F1
#
_entry.id   AF-A0AA40FEM6-F1
#
_cell.length_a   1.000
_cell.length_b   1.000
_cell.length_c   1.000
_cell.angle_alpha   90.00
_cell.angle_beta   90.00
_cell.angle_gamma   90.00
#
_symmetry.space_group_name_H-M   'P 1'
#
loop_
_entity.id
_entity.type
_entity.pdbx_description
1 polymer ?
#
loop_
_entity_poly.entity_id
_entity_poly.type
_entity_poly.pdbx_seq_one_letter_code
_entity_poly.pdbx_strand_id
1 'polypeptide(L)'
;MQGDVNLPDLGLSPKDRIMLIENVNIVFHLAATVRFNEPLNVAVNVNTKGTAHVIQLEQRNKELKHAISVVYVSTAYSNAHLPEIEDKIYT
;
A
#
# COMPACT_ATOMS: atom_id res chain seq x y z
N MET A 1 7.67 11.02 -11.35
CA MET A 1 7.26 11.22 -9.95
C MET A 1 8.29 10.53 -9.07
N GLN A 2 8.83 11.21 -8.07
CA GLN A 2 9.60 10.55 -7.02
C GLN A 2 8.67 10.36 -5.82
N GLY A 3 8.83 9.25 -5.11
CA GLY A 3 8.03 8.93 -3.93
C GLY A 3 8.62 7.72 -3.20
N ASP A 4 8.23 7.59 -1.94
CA ASP A 4 8.61 6.49 -1.05
C ASP A 4 7.43 6.19 -0.14
N VAL A 5 6.93 4.95 -0.20
CA VAL A 5 5.81 4.48 0.61
C VAL A 5 6.11 4.52 2.11
N ASN A 6 7.39 4.54 2.51
CA ASN A 6 7.78 4.67 3.90
C ASN A 6 7.55 6.06 4.48
N LEU A 7 7.37 7.07 3.62
CA LEU A 7 7.23 8.45 4.03
C LEU A 7 5.75 8.87 4.09
N PRO A 8 5.41 9.82 4.98
CA PRO A 8 4.12 10.49 4.94
C PRO A 8 3.83 11.05 3.54
N ASP A 9 2.54 11.06 3.16
CA ASP A 9 2.10 11.49 1.82
C ASP A 9 2.84 10.80 0.66
N LEU A 10 3.34 9.57 0.89
CA LEU A 10 4.13 8.79 -0.06
C LEU A 10 5.42 9.50 -0.52
N GLY A 11 5.91 10.49 0.23
CA GLY A 11 7.07 11.29 -0.15
C GLY A 11 6.86 12.12 -1.42
N LEU A 12 5.60 12.35 -1.81
CA LEU A 12 5.26 13.05 -3.05
C LEU A 12 5.45 14.56 -2.91
N SER A 13 5.83 15.18 -4.02
CA SER A 13 5.71 16.64 -4.12
C SER A 13 4.24 17.06 -4.09
N PRO A 14 3.90 18.27 -3.60
CA PRO A 14 2.51 18.75 -3.60
C PRO A 14 1.88 18.74 -5.00
N LYS A 15 2.66 19.04 -6.05
CA LYS A 15 2.21 19.03 -7.44
C LYS A 15 1.84 17.62 -7.90
N ASP A 16 2.68 16.64 -7.61
CA ASP A 16 2.45 15.25 -7.99
C ASP A 16 1.27 14.65 -7.24
N ARG A 17 1.13 14.99 -5.95
CA ARG A 17 0.01 14.60 -5.11
C ARG A 17 -1.32 15.11 -5.69
N ILE A 18 -1.40 16.39 -6.06
CA ILE A 18 -2.60 16.97 -6.70
C ILE A 18 -2.90 16.27 -8.02
N MET A 19 -1.88 16.00 -8.85
CA MET A 19 -2.08 15.29 -10.11
C MET A 19 -2.73 13.91 -9.89
N LEU A 20 -2.28 13.13 -8.90
CA LEU A 20 -2.87 11.84 -8.59
C LEU A 20 -4.34 11.95 -8.14
N ILE A 21 -4.59 12.88 -7.22
CA ILE A 21 -5.91 13.24 -6.68
C ILE A 21 -6.92 13.53 -7.79
N GLU A 22 -6.49 14.24 -8.84
CA GLU A 22 -7.39 14.65 -9.91
C GLU A 22 -7.57 13.62 -11.02
N ASN A 23 -6.65 12.66 -11.18
CA ASN A 23 -6.59 11.84 -12.39
C ASN A 23 -6.63 10.32 -12.14
N VAL A 24 -6.52 9.85 -10.89
CA VAL A 24 -6.46 8.41 -10.60
C VAL A 24 -7.82 7.83 -10.26
N ASN A 25 -8.14 6.72 -10.94
CA ASN A 25 -9.35 5.93 -10.69
C ASN A 25 -9.10 4.59 -10.00
N ILE A 26 -7.95 3.96 -10.27
CA ILE A 26 -7.62 2.63 -9.75
C ILE A 26 -6.20 2.68 -9.23
N VAL A 27 -6.02 2.27 -7.98
CA VAL A 27 -4.70 2.17 -7.34
C VAL A 27 -4.28 0.72 -7.30
N PHE A 28 -3.15 0.40 -7.92
CA PHE A 28 -2.50 -0.91 -7.77
C PHE A 28 -1.34 -0.77 -6.79
N HIS A 29 -1.45 -1.35 -5.60
CA HIS A 29 -0.41 -1.30 -4.58
C HIS A 29 0.37 -2.62 -4.54
N LEU A 30 1.58 -2.57 -5.09
CA LEU A 30 2.53 -3.68 -5.14
C LEU A 30 3.83 -3.38 -4.38
N ALA A 31 3.98 -2.15 -3.87
CA ALA A 31 5.22 -1.72 -3.23
C ALA A 31 5.39 -2.42 -1.87
N ALA A 32 6.41 -3.25 -1.78
CA ALA A 32 6.74 -4.02 -0.59
C ALA A 32 8.25 -4.34 -0.56
N THR A 33 8.75 -4.63 0.63
CA THR A 33 10.01 -5.35 0.81
C THR A 33 9.70 -6.84 1.01
N VAL A 34 10.43 -7.69 0.29
CA VAL A 34 10.27 -9.16 0.29
C VAL A 34 11.47 -9.87 0.93
N ARG A 35 12.32 -9.13 1.64
CA ARG A 35 13.54 -9.66 2.27
C ARG A 35 13.19 -10.37 3.57
N PHE A 36 13.35 -11.69 3.61
CA PHE A 36 13.04 -12.50 4.80
C PHE A 36 13.96 -12.26 6.00
N ASN A 37 15.15 -11.69 5.77
CA ASN A 37 16.14 -11.40 6.80
C ASN A 37 16.17 -9.92 7.21
N GLU A 38 15.19 -9.13 6.77
CA GLU A 38 15.10 -7.72 7.12
C GLU A 38 14.54 -7.54 8.55
N PRO A 39 15.04 -6.56 9.33
CA PRO A 39 14.47 -6.30 10.65
C PRO A 39 12.96 -6.03 10.59
N LEU A 40 12.20 -6.64 11.49
CA LEU A 40 10.74 -6.58 11.50
C LEU A 40 10.21 -5.15 11.49
N ASN A 41 10.85 -4.23 12.21
CA ASN A 41 10.45 -2.82 12.25
C ASN A 41 10.55 -2.14 10.88
N VAL A 42 11.53 -2.53 10.06
CA VAL A 42 11.68 -2.02 8.69
C VAL A 42 10.58 -2.62 7.80
N ALA A 43 10.38 -3.93 7.84
CA ALA A 43 9.33 -4.60 7.08
C ALA A 43 7.92 -4.08 7.42
N VAL A 44 7.64 -3.83 8.71
CA VAL A 44 6.38 -3.20 9.16
C VAL A 44 6.23 -1.78 8.63
N ASN A 45 7.32 -1.01 8.57
CA ASN A 45 7.27 0.35 8.03
C ASN A 45 6.95 0.36 6.54
N VAL A 46 7.57 -0.53 5.76
CA VAL A 46 7.35 -0.62 4.31
C VAL A 46 5.97 -1.24 4.01
N ASN A 47 5.74 -2.46 4.48
CA ASN A 47 4.62 -3.29 4.02
C ASN A 47 3.31 -2.93 4.73
N THR A 48 3.35 -2.56 6.01
CA THR A 48 2.15 -2.25 6.79
C THR A 48 1.86 -0.76 6.78
N LYS A 49 2.80 0.08 7.23
CA LYS A 49 2.57 1.53 7.26
C LYS A 49 2.54 2.14 5.86
N GLY A 50 3.36 1.67 4.93
CA GLY A 50 3.29 2.11 3.55
C GLY A 50 1.95 1.82 2.89
N THR A 51 1.37 0.64 3.14
CA THR A 51 -0.02 0.34 2.72
C THR A 51 -1.02 1.30 3.37
N ALA A 52 -0.86 1.62 4.66
CA ALA A 52 -1.71 2.62 5.31
C ALA A 52 -1.57 4.01 4.69
N HIS A 53 -0.37 4.43 4.25
CA HIS A 53 -0.20 5.71 3.55
C HIS A 53 -0.92 5.72 2.19
N VAL A 54 -0.88 4.62 1.43
CA VAL A 54 -1.62 4.49 0.17
C VAL A 54 -3.13 4.55 0.41
N ILE A 55 -3.63 3.84 1.43
CA ILE A 55 -5.03 3.90 1.83
C ILE A 55 -5.41 5.31 2.29
N GLN A 56 -4.52 6.02 3.00
CA GLN A 56 -4.78 7.40 3.45
C GLN A 56 -4.90 8.38 2.27
N LEU A 57 -4.12 8.21 1.21
CA LEU A 57 -4.25 9.01 -0.02
C LEU A 57 -5.66 8.86 -0.63
N GLU A 58 -6.27 7.67 -0.51
CA GLU A 58 -7.64 7.42 -0.98
C GLU A 58 -8.69 7.88 0.04
N GLN A 59 -8.59 7.46 1.31
CA GLN A 59 -9.65 7.58 2.31
C GLN A 59 -9.69 8.93 3.04
N ARG A 60 -8.54 9.55 3.33
CA ARG A 60 -8.50 10.55 4.42
C ARG A 60 -9.20 11.87 4.07
N ASN A 61 -9.46 12.16 2.79
CA ASN A 61 -10.37 13.25 2.37
C ASN A 61 -11.14 13.00 1.05
N LYS A 62 -11.36 11.74 0.60
CA LYS A 62 -11.83 11.43 -0.78
C LYS A 62 -10.97 12.12 -1.85
N GLU A 63 -9.67 12.20 -1.62
CA GLU A 63 -8.82 13.07 -2.43
C GLU A 63 -8.69 12.56 -3.86
N LEU A 64 -8.61 11.24 -4.05
CA LEU A 64 -8.79 10.66 -5.37
C LEU A 64 -10.25 10.86 -5.79
N LYS A 65 -10.52 11.96 -6.50
CA LYS A 65 -11.86 12.41 -6.90
C LYS A 65 -12.63 11.34 -7.67
N HIS A 66 -11.91 10.41 -8.29
CA HIS A 66 -12.45 9.41 -9.17
C HIS A 66 -12.07 7.96 -8.79
N ALA A 67 -11.57 7.73 -7.56
CA ALA A 67 -11.20 6.39 -7.11
C ALA A 67 -12.42 5.43 -7.10
N ILE A 68 -12.22 4.27 -7.74
CA ILE A 68 -13.19 3.18 -7.87
C ILE A 68 -12.69 1.94 -7.12
N SER A 69 -11.37 1.71 -7.12
CA SER A 69 -10.80 0.49 -6.54
C SER A 69 -9.35 0.68 -6.09
N VAL A 70 -9.01 0.01 -4.99
CA VAL A 70 -7.63 -0.22 -4.56
C VAL A 70 -7.37 -1.72 -4.65
N VAL A 71 -6.45 -2.11 -5.53
CA VAL A 71 -6.00 -3.49 -5.72
C VAL A 71 -4.70 -3.66 -4.95
N TYR A 72 -4.78 -4.35 -3.82
CA TYR A 72 -3.62 -4.70 -3.01
C TYR A 72 -3.08 -6.08 -3.42
N VAL A 73 -1.78 -6.15 -3.70
CA VAL A 73 -1.11 -7.43 -3.96
C VAL A 73 -0.44 -7.90 -2.69
N SER A 74 -1.00 -8.96 -2.10
CA SER A 74 -0.42 -9.65 -0.94
C SER A 74 0.42 -10.86 -1.37
N THR A 75 0.74 -11.72 -0.41
CA THR A 75 1.42 -12.99 -0.60
C THR A 75 0.70 -14.09 0.19
N ALA A 76 0.77 -15.33 -0.32
CA ALA A 76 0.39 -16.51 0.45
C ALA A 76 1.17 -16.61 1.78
N TYR A 77 2.36 -15.99 1.86
CA TYR A 77 3.14 -15.97 3.10
C TYR A 77 2.46 -15.23 4.28
N SER A 78 1.36 -14.51 4.04
CA SER A 78 0.59 -13.82 5.09
C SER A 78 0.06 -14.77 6.17
N ASN A 79 -0.15 -16.05 5.84
CA ASN A 79 -0.60 -17.10 6.76
C ASN A 79 0.41 -18.25 6.84
N ALA A 80 1.72 -17.95 6.82
CA ALA A 80 2.79 -18.96 6.79
C ALA A 80 2.82 -19.92 8.00
N HIS A 81 2.04 -19.66 9.04
CA HIS A 81 1.86 -20.58 10.17
C HIS A 81 0.93 -21.77 9.84
N LEU A 82 0.18 -21.70 8.74
CA LEU A 82 -0.69 -22.75 8.26
C LEU A 82 0.03 -23.65 7.25
N PRO A 83 -0.21 -24.98 7.27
CA PRO A 83 0.39 -25.90 6.30
C PRO A 83 -0.19 -25.76 4.89
N GLU A 84 -1.43 -25.27 4.76
CA GLU A 84 -2.13 -25.07 3.51
C GLU A 84 -2.93 -23.77 3.55
N ILE A 85 -3.01 -23.10 2.40
CA ILE A 85 -3.72 -21.83 2.21
C ILE A 85 -4.71 -22.00 1.06
N GLU A 86 -5.98 -22.01 1.43
CA GLU A 86 -7.18 -22.01 0.59
C GLU A 86 -7.64 -20.59 0.22
N ASP A 87 -8.52 -20.49 -0.78
CA ASP A 87 -9.20 -19.24 -1.16
C ASP A 87 -10.36 -18.94 -0.20
N LYS A 88 -10.02 -18.36 0.96
CA LYS A 88 -10.97 -17.93 1.98
C LYS A 88 -10.45 -16.73 2.77
N ILE A 89 -11.33 -16.12 3.56
CA ILE A 89 -10.95 -15.09 4.52
C ILE A 89 -10.35 -15.77 5.75
N TYR A 90 -9.14 -15.35 6.12
CA TYR A 90 -8.45 -15.77 7.34
C TYR A 90 -8.70 -14.72 8.43
N THR A 91 -9.16 -15.16 9.61
CA THR A 91 -9.47 -14.33 10.78
C THR A 91 -8.63 -14.73 11.98
#